data_AF-A0KJX7-F1
#
_entry.id   AF-A0KJX7-F1
#
_cell.length_a   1.000
_cell.length_b   1.000
_cell.length_c   1.000
_cell.angle_alpha   90.00
_cell.angle_beta   90.00
_cell.angle_gamma   90.00
#
_symmetry.space_group_name_H-M   'P 1'
#
loop_
_entity.id
_entity.type
_entity.pdbx_description
1 polymer ?
#
loop_
_entity_poly.entity_id
_entity_poly.type
_entity_poly.pdbx_seq_one_letter_code
_entity_poly.pdbx_strand_id
1 'polypeptide(L)'
;MNFGYTVASSMSRLFMKKLAMLLAVMFVAYWLLLAHVSWDIFDKTPSVSVVSKDGKYTVFLKAVYPLNPIGIYCQLTTESPIFFELYDAKGAYVGQSSPFVCYGEWRDVPYRFPGEEFTSDVDSFVIFDDEYNGELNISTKHKKWWSMILSPFHSRG
;
A
#
# COMPACT_ATOMS: atom_id res chain seq x y z
N MET A 1 -34.01 1.53 -44.38
CA MET A 1 -32.76 1.10 -43.71
C MET A 1 -32.53 1.97 -42.48
N ASN A 2 -32.90 1.50 -41.27
CA ASN A 2 -32.58 2.19 -40.00
C ASN A 2 -32.53 1.23 -38.79
N PHE A 3 -32.78 -0.07 -39.01
CA PHE A 3 -32.88 -1.03 -37.91
C PHE A 3 -31.50 -1.45 -37.37
N GLY A 4 -30.49 -1.58 -38.25
CA GLY A 4 -29.12 -1.97 -37.84
C GLY A 4 -28.39 -0.93 -37.00
N TYR A 5 -28.55 0.37 -37.30
CA TYR A 5 -27.90 1.46 -36.57
C TYR A 5 -28.43 1.60 -35.13
N THR A 6 -29.74 1.38 -34.92
CA THR A 6 -30.38 1.50 -33.60
C THR A 6 -29.96 0.36 -32.65
N VAL A 7 -29.82 -0.86 -33.17
CA VAL A 7 -29.37 -2.03 -32.39
C VAL A 7 -27.89 -1.89 -32.01
N ALA A 8 -27.01 -1.51 -32.94
CA ALA A 8 -25.59 -1.30 -32.66
C ALA A 8 -25.36 -0.17 -31.65
N SER A 9 -26.14 0.93 -31.74
CA SER A 9 -26.10 2.06 -30.80
C SER A 9 -26.64 1.71 -29.40
N SER A 10 -27.60 0.78 -29.30
CA SER A 10 -28.10 0.26 -28.02
C SER A 10 -27.09 -0.67 -27.34
N MET A 11 -26.45 -1.53 -28.14
CA MET A 11 -25.47 -2.50 -27.66
C MET A 11 -24.18 -1.83 -27.16
N SER A 12 -23.71 -0.79 -27.85
CA SER A 12 -22.56 0.02 -27.40
C SER A 12 -22.86 0.81 -26.11
N ARG A 13 -24.08 1.35 -25.97
CA ARG A 13 -24.53 2.01 -24.74
C ARG A 13 -24.62 1.06 -23.55
N LEU A 14 -25.10 -0.17 -23.75
CA LEU A 14 -25.14 -1.19 -22.70
C LEU A 14 -23.72 -1.60 -22.27
N PHE A 15 -22.81 -1.77 -23.22
CA PHE A 15 -21.41 -2.07 -22.94
C PHE A 15 -20.74 -0.95 -22.13
N MET A 16 -20.89 0.31 -22.56
CA MET A 16 -20.35 1.47 -21.82
C MET A 16 -20.90 1.57 -20.40
N LYS A 17 -22.20 1.30 -20.18
CA LYS A 17 -22.79 1.26 -18.84
C LYS A 17 -22.18 0.18 -17.96
N LYS A 18 -21.99 -1.03 -18.49
CA LYS A 18 -21.35 -2.14 -17.75
C LYS A 18 -19.89 -1.82 -17.42
N LEU A 19 -19.15 -1.25 -18.37
CA LEU A 19 -17.78 -0.82 -18.15
C LEU A 19 -17.69 0.26 -17.08
N ALA A 20 -18.54 1.29 -17.16
CA ALA A 20 -18.60 2.36 -16.15
C ALA A 20 -18.94 1.81 -14.77
N MET A 21 -19.88 0.87 -14.68
CA MET A 21 -20.22 0.20 -13.42
C MET A 21 -19.04 -0.61 -12.87
N LEU A 22 -18.33 -1.36 -13.71
CA LEU A 22 -17.14 -2.11 -13.30
C LEU A 22 -16.04 -1.18 -12.78
N LEU A 23 -15.75 -0.08 -13.49
CA LEU A 23 -14.79 0.93 -13.06
C LEU A 23 -15.20 1.58 -11.73
N ALA A 24 -16.48 1.90 -11.57
CA ALA A 24 -17.01 2.46 -10.32
C ALA A 24 -16.87 1.48 -9.16
N VAL A 25 -17.16 0.19 -9.36
CA VAL A 25 -16.97 -0.84 -8.34
C VAL A 25 -15.49 -0.99 -7.96
N MET A 26 -14.58 -1.02 -8.95
CA MET A 26 -13.15 -1.07 -8.68
C MET A 26 -12.65 0.18 -7.93
N PHE A 27 -13.15 1.36 -8.31
CA PHE A 27 -12.83 2.60 -7.61
C PHE A 27 -13.33 2.60 -6.16
N VAL A 28 -14.56 2.17 -5.92
CA VAL A 28 -15.11 2.05 -4.57
C VAL A 28 -14.36 1.01 -3.75
N ALA A 29 -14.01 -0.14 -4.33
CA ALA A 29 -13.22 -1.16 -3.64
C ALA A 29 -11.81 -0.65 -3.29
N TYR A 30 -11.13 0.01 -4.22
CA TYR A 30 -9.85 0.66 -3.97
C TYR A 30 -9.98 1.70 -2.85
N TRP A 31 -10.98 2.58 -2.95
CA TRP A 31 -11.20 3.62 -1.95
C TRP A 31 -11.49 3.00 -0.57
N LEU A 32 -12.32 1.97 -0.47
CA LEU A 32 -12.63 1.31 0.80
C LEU A 32 -11.44 0.58 1.41
N LEU A 33 -10.56 0.00 0.59
CA LEU A 33 -9.49 -0.88 1.07
C LEU A 33 -8.14 -0.19 1.23
N LEU A 34 -7.78 0.76 0.36
CA LEU A 34 -6.40 1.23 0.22
C LEU A 34 -6.23 2.75 0.36
N ALA A 35 -7.32 3.53 0.26
CA ALA A 35 -7.25 4.98 0.29
C ALA A 35 -6.39 5.55 1.43
N HIS A 36 -6.56 5.06 2.64
CA HIS A 36 -5.87 5.58 3.83
C HIS A 36 -4.34 5.40 3.83
N VAL A 37 -3.79 4.58 2.93
CA VAL A 37 -2.33 4.35 2.76
C VAL A 37 -1.81 4.74 1.37
N SER A 38 -2.60 5.43 0.56
CA SER A 38 -2.26 5.67 -0.85
C SER A 38 -1.83 7.10 -1.19
N TRP A 39 -1.92 8.03 -0.24
CA TRP A 39 -1.68 9.45 -0.51
C TRP A 39 -0.49 10.00 0.25
N ASP A 40 0.68 9.86 -0.36
CA ASP A 40 1.95 10.48 0.04
C ASP A 40 1.92 12.03 0.02
N ILE A 41 0.95 12.63 -0.67
CA ILE A 41 0.88 14.09 -0.93
C ILE A 41 0.53 14.88 0.34
N PHE A 42 -0.08 14.24 1.34
CA PHE A 42 -0.50 14.91 2.57
C PHE A 42 0.56 14.94 3.67
N ASP A 43 1.69 14.25 3.48
CA ASP A 43 2.78 14.20 4.47
C ASP A 43 3.45 15.57 4.59
N LYS A 44 3.08 16.32 5.64
CA LYS A 44 3.66 17.64 5.95
C LYS A 44 5.04 17.55 6.61
N THR A 45 5.39 16.39 7.15
CA THR A 45 6.69 16.10 7.78
C THR A 45 7.42 15.07 6.96
N PRO A 46 8.75 15.18 6.77
CA PRO A 46 9.50 14.15 6.06
C PRO A 46 9.26 12.82 6.77
N SER A 47 8.81 11.81 6.01
CA SER A 47 8.73 10.44 6.46
C SER A 47 10.06 10.04 7.09
N VAL A 48 10.05 9.59 8.34
CA VAL A 48 11.25 9.03 8.98
C VAL A 48 11.71 7.89 8.10
N SER A 49 12.98 7.94 7.68
CA SER A 49 13.56 6.94 6.78
C SER A 49 14.75 6.27 7.43
N VAL A 50 14.81 4.96 7.31
CA VAL A 50 15.98 4.17 7.71
C VAL A 50 16.53 3.48 6.47
N VAL A 51 17.85 3.54 6.29
CA VAL A 51 18.55 2.91 5.17
C VAL A 51 19.24 1.63 5.68
N SER A 52 19.20 0.57 4.88
CA SER A 52 19.90 -0.69 5.18
C SER A 52 21.42 -0.48 5.25
N LYS A 53 22.14 -1.32 5.99
CA LYS A 53 23.61 -1.21 6.15
C LYS A 53 24.37 -1.26 4.83
N ASP A 54 23.84 -2.00 3.86
CA ASP A 54 24.40 -2.16 2.52
C ASP A 54 23.86 -1.13 1.50
N GLY A 55 23.01 -0.20 1.93
CA GLY A 55 22.41 0.83 1.09
C GLY A 55 21.43 0.33 0.04
N LYS A 56 21.08 -0.97 0.02
CA LYS A 56 20.19 -1.55 -0.99
C LYS A 56 18.72 -1.22 -0.79
N TYR A 57 18.33 -0.90 0.44
CA TYR A 57 16.94 -0.66 0.78
C TYR A 57 16.78 0.56 1.68
N THR A 58 15.65 1.24 1.54
CA THR A 58 15.20 2.29 2.45
C THR A 58 13.77 1.98 2.87
N VAL A 59 13.50 2.00 4.17
CA VAL A 59 12.14 1.95 4.70
C VAL A 59 11.69 3.35 5.08
N PHE A 60 10.46 3.72 4.72
CA PHE A 60 9.82 4.96 5.13
C PHE A 60 8.66 4.66 6.06
N LEU A 61 8.56 5.44 7.14
CA LEU A 61 7.43 5.43 8.04
C LEU A 61 6.45 6.51 7.60
N LYS A 62 5.20 6.12 7.38
CA LYS A 62 4.17 6.91 6.73
C LYS A 62 2.91 6.99 7.55
N ALA A 63 2.23 8.13 7.54
CA ALA A 63 1.01 8.34 8.29
C ALA A 63 -0.20 7.69 7.60
N VAL A 64 -1.07 7.05 8.38
CA VAL A 64 -2.37 6.57 7.90
C VAL A 64 -3.38 7.73 7.90
N TYR A 65 -4.03 7.99 6.77
CA TYR A 65 -4.98 9.10 6.65
C TYR A 65 -6.46 8.65 6.81
N PRO A 66 -7.34 9.43 7.45
CA PRO A 66 -8.75 9.09 7.65
C PRO A 66 -9.61 9.30 6.38
N LEU A 67 -9.19 8.73 5.25
CA LEU A 67 -9.83 8.91 3.94
C LEU A 67 -10.91 7.88 3.63
N ASN A 68 -10.95 6.78 4.37
CA ASN A 68 -11.94 5.71 4.25
C ASN A 68 -12.25 5.12 5.64
N PRO A 69 -13.23 4.21 5.78
CA PRO A 69 -13.60 3.66 7.08
C PRO A 69 -12.44 3.02 7.86
N ILE A 70 -11.49 2.38 7.19
CA ILE A 70 -10.32 1.75 7.82
C ILE A 70 -9.40 2.82 8.40
N GLY A 71 -9.07 3.86 7.62
CA GLY A 71 -8.24 4.96 8.09
C GLY A 71 -8.88 5.72 9.25
N ILE A 72 -10.20 5.94 9.20
CA ILE A 72 -10.95 6.54 10.30
C ILE A 72 -10.87 5.66 11.55
N TYR A 73 -11.08 4.34 11.40
CA TYR A 73 -10.96 3.39 12.50
C TYR A 73 -9.56 3.42 13.13
N CYS A 74 -8.50 3.43 12.32
CA CYS A 74 -7.12 3.52 12.84
C CYS A 74 -6.90 4.82 13.62
N GLN A 75 -7.36 5.96 13.11
CA GLN A 75 -7.22 7.26 13.79
C GLN A 75 -8.00 7.35 15.11
N LEU A 76 -9.10 6.61 15.26
CA LEU A 76 -9.89 6.59 16.49
C LEU A 76 -9.35 5.63 17.55
N THR A 77 -8.63 4.58 17.13
CA THR A 77 -8.20 3.48 18.01
C THR A 77 -6.73 3.51 18.35
N THR A 78 -5.94 4.21 17.54
CA THR A 78 -4.48 4.19 17.61
C THR A 78 -3.96 5.62 17.56
N GLU A 79 -3.08 5.97 18.50
CA GLU A 79 -2.41 7.26 18.49
C GLU A 79 -1.37 7.29 17.37
N SER A 80 -1.45 8.31 16.50
CA SER A 80 -0.51 8.53 15.38
C SER A 80 -0.27 7.28 14.52
N PRO A 81 -1.32 6.71 13.88
CA PRO A 81 -1.20 5.46 13.16
C PRO A 81 -0.27 5.58 11.95
N ILE A 82 0.64 4.63 11.81
CA ILE A 82 1.64 4.58 10.73
C ILE A 82 1.62 3.26 9.97
N PHE A 83 2.27 3.26 8.82
CA PHE A 83 2.61 2.09 8.03
C PHE A 83 4.03 2.21 7.47
N PHE A 84 4.58 1.09 7.00
CA PHE A 84 5.95 1.01 6.48
C PHE A 84 5.93 0.81 4.98
N GLU A 85 6.74 1.56 4.26
CA GLU A 85 6.99 1.36 2.83
C GLU A 85 8.46 1.02 2.61
N LEU A 86 8.73 -0.02 1.82
CA LEU A 86 10.06 -0.43 1.45
C LEU A 86 10.36 -0.02 0.01
N TYR A 87 11.53 0.57 -0.18
CA TYR A 87 12.07 0.99 -1.47
C TYR A 87 13.45 0.40 -1.68
N ASP A 88 13.80 0.15 -2.94
CA ASP A 88 15.17 -0.24 -3.30
C ASP A 88 16.09 0.99 -3.45
N ALA A 89 17.38 0.75 -3.65
CA ALA A 89 18.40 1.78 -3.84
C ALA A 89 18.17 2.71 -5.05
N LYS A 90 17.28 2.33 -5.97
CA LYS A 90 16.91 3.14 -7.14
C LYS A 90 15.65 3.97 -6.89
N GLY A 91 15.10 3.96 -5.68
CA GLY A 91 13.83 4.63 -5.36
C GLY A 91 12.61 3.90 -5.91
N ALA A 92 12.75 2.64 -6.35
CA ALA A 92 11.62 1.85 -6.81
C ALA A 92 10.88 1.25 -5.61
N TYR A 93 9.55 1.40 -5.63
CA TYR A 93 8.68 0.83 -4.61
C TYR A 93 8.74 -0.71 -4.64
N VAL A 94 9.10 -1.30 -3.50
CA VAL A 94 9.12 -2.74 -3.30
C VAL A 94 7.76 -3.20 -2.81
N GLY A 95 7.22 -2.56 -1.78
CA GLY A 95 5.95 -2.89 -1.15
C GLY A 95 5.74 -2.16 0.17
N GLN A 96 4.65 -2.47 0.85
CA GLN A 96 4.34 -1.92 2.17
C GLN A 96 3.75 -2.96 3.13
N SER A 97 3.77 -2.62 4.42
CA SER A 97 3.06 -3.35 5.47
C SER A 97 1.55 -3.38 5.21
N SER A 98 0.85 -4.29 5.89
CA SER A 98 -0.59 -4.47 5.73
C SER A 98 -1.37 -3.17 5.96
N PRO A 99 -2.26 -2.76 5.03
CA PRO A 99 -3.15 -1.62 5.24
C PRO A 99 -4.28 -1.94 6.22
N PHE A 100 -4.41 -3.18 6.66
CA PHE A 100 -5.50 -3.62 7.53
C PHE A 100 -5.12 -3.62 9.02
N VAL A 101 -3.88 -3.21 9.32
CA VAL A 101 -3.33 -3.12 10.66
C VAL A 101 -3.12 -1.66 11.03
N CYS A 102 -3.66 -1.26 12.17
CA CYS A 102 -3.44 0.06 12.75
C CYS A 102 -2.23 -0.03 13.70
N TYR A 103 -1.04 0.20 13.17
CA TYR A 103 0.18 0.25 13.97
C TYR A 103 0.38 1.66 14.51
N GLY A 104 0.67 1.80 15.81
CA GLY A 104 0.90 3.10 16.43
C GLY A 104 2.29 3.67 16.16
N GLU A 105 2.60 4.78 16.82
CA GLU A 105 3.92 5.42 16.71
C GLU A 105 5.07 4.41 16.87
N TRP A 106 6.10 4.56 16.05
CA TRP A 106 7.28 3.71 16.08
C TRP A 106 8.07 3.88 17.38
N ARG A 107 8.24 2.79 18.14
CA ARG A 107 8.92 2.77 19.45
C ARG A 107 10.27 2.06 19.43
N ASP A 108 11.04 2.23 18.35
CA ASP A 108 12.36 1.60 18.18
C ASP A 108 12.34 0.07 18.32
N VAL A 109 11.26 -0.55 17.84
CA VAL A 109 11.13 -2.01 17.81
C VAL A 109 12.23 -2.60 16.93
N PRO A 110 12.88 -3.71 17.31
CA PRO A 110 13.90 -4.30 16.47
C PRO A 110 13.34 -4.65 15.08
N TYR A 111 14.11 -4.34 14.04
CA TYR A 111 13.77 -4.65 12.66
C TYR A 111 15.01 -5.14 11.91
N ARG A 112 14.80 -5.63 10.69
CA ARG A 112 15.86 -6.12 9.81
C ARG A 112 15.51 -5.88 8.35
N PHE A 113 16.52 -5.57 7.56
CA PHE A 113 16.38 -5.46 6.10
C PHE A 113 16.59 -6.80 5.38
N PRO A 114 16.08 -6.91 4.13
CA PRO A 114 16.40 -8.06 3.28
C PRO A 114 17.92 -8.20 3.10
N GLY A 115 18.42 -9.44 3.19
CA GLY A 115 19.84 -9.77 3.04
C GLY A 115 20.70 -9.63 4.31
N GLU A 116 20.18 -9.11 5.42
CA GLU A 116 20.92 -9.07 6.69
C GLU A 116 20.84 -10.42 7.43
N GLU A 117 21.97 -10.92 7.91
CA GLU A 117 22.12 -12.26 8.51
C GLU A 117 21.51 -12.31 9.92
N PHE A 118 20.28 -12.81 10.11
CA PHE A 118 19.77 -13.23 11.44
C PHE A 118 18.48 -14.07 11.42
N THR A 119 17.89 -14.37 10.25
CA THR A 119 16.62 -15.12 10.16
C THR A 119 16.55 -16.02 8.93
N SER A 120 15.58 -16.93 8.88
CA SER A 120 15.29 -17.79 7.73
C SER A 120 14.69 -17.07 6.53
N ASP A 121 14.09 -15.88 6.71
CA ASP A 121 13.47 -15.11 5.62
C ASP A 121 14.40 -14.00 5.13
N VAL A 122 15.43 -14.40 4.37
CA VAL A 122 16.45 -13.47 3.85
C VAL A 122 15.89 -12.43 2.86
N ASP A 123 14.66 -12.60 2.37
CA ASP A 123 14.11 -11.80 1.28
C ASP A 123 13.11 -10.73 1.77
N SER A 124 12.89 -10.59 3.09
CA SER A 124 11.91 -9.66 3.64
C SER A 124 12.53 -8.61 4.54
N PHE A 125 11.95 -7.41 4.51
CA PHE A 125 12.01 -6.49 5.62
C PHE A 125 11.11 -7.04 6.73
N VAL A 126 11.64 -7.16 7.94
CA VAL A 126 10.96 -7.81 9.06
C VAL A 126 11.00 -6.89 10.26
N ILE A 127 9.85 -6.67 10.88
CA ILE A 127 9.73 -6.04 12.20
C ILE A 127 9.53 -7.16 13.21
N PHE A 128 10.38 -7.21 14.23
CA PHE A 128 10.29 -8.21 15.30
C PHE A 128 9.28 -7.78 16.37
N ASP A 129 8.05 -7.58 15.90
CA ASP A 129 6.86 -7.33 16.71
C ASP A 129 5.89 -8.49 16.46
N ASP A 130 5.66 -9.32 17.47
CA ASP A 130 4.80 -10.50 17.34
C ASP A 130 3.31 -10.17 17.47
N GLU A 131 2.96 -8.95 17.89
CA GLU A 131 1.57 -8.52 18.08
C GLU A 131 0.76 -8.62 16.79
N TYR A 132 1.41 -8.43 15.64
CA TYR A 132 0.77 -8.35 14.34
C TYR A 132 1.08 -9.51 13.40
N ASN A 133 1.57 -10.65 13.90
CA ASN A 133 1.75 -11.89 13.13
C ASN A 133 2.48 -11.72 11.77
N GLY A 134 3.44 -10.80 11.68
CA GLY A 134 4.19 -10.53 10.46
C GLY A 134 3.43 -9.72 9.39
N GLU A 135 2.26 -9.15 9.70
CA GLU A 135 1.54 -8.22 8.82
C GLU A 135 2.35 -6.94 8.52
N LEU A 136 3.36 -6.64 9.34
CA LEU A 136 4.29 -5.55 9.14
C LEU A 136 5.46 -5.90 8.18
N ASN A 137 5.63 -7.19 7.88
CA ASN A 137 6.75 -7.65 7.05
C ASN A 137 6.51 -7.37 5.56
N ILE A 138 7.58 -6.99 4.87
CA ILE A 138 7.54 -6.62 3.46
C ILE A 138 8.52 -7.51 2.69
N SER A 139 7.96 -8.49 1.97
CA SER A 139 8.75 -9.42 1.16
C SER A 139 9.14 -8.80 -0.19
N THR A 140 10.42 -8.93 -0.57
CA THR A 140 10.94 -8.52 -1.88
C THR A 140 10.60 -9.53 -3.00
N LYS A 141 10.39 -10.80 -2.68
CA LYS A 141 10.08 -11.87 -3.66
C LYS A 141 8.58 -12.15 -3.81
N HIS A 142 7.91 -12.45 -2.71
CA HIS A 142 6.48 -12.74 -2.65
C HIS A 142 5.68 -11.49 -2.27
N LYS A 143 5.54 -10.55 -3.22
CA LYS A 143 4.81 -9.30 -2.98
C LYS A 143 3.36 -9.58 -2.59
N LYS A 144 2.86 -8.84 -1.60
CA LYS A 144 1.43 -8.84 -1.24
C LYS A 144 0.60 -8.15 -2.32
N TRP A 145 -0.67 -8.53 -2.47
CA TRP A 145 -1.51 -8.04 -3.56
C TRP A 145 -1.72 -6.52 -3.50
N TRP A 146 -1.84 -5.93 -2.30
CA TRP A 146 -1.97 -4.48 -2.14
C TRP A 146 -0.72 -3.75 -2.64
N SER A 147 0.47 -4.26 -2.31
CA SER A 147 1.74 -3.73 -2.82
C SER A 147 1.80 -3.77 -4.35
N MET A 148 1.24 -4.79 -5.00
CA MET A 148 1.17 -4.83 -6.47
C MET A 148 0.24 -3.75 -7.03
N ILE A 149 -0.91 -3.51 -6.39
CA ILE A 149 -1.87 -2.48 -6.81
C ILE A 149 -1.31 -1.07 -6.59
N LEU A 150 -0.55 -0.85 -5.52
CA LEU A 150 -0.01 0.46 -5.14
C LEU A 150 1.27 0.83 -5.87
N SER A 151 2.00 -0.15 -6.41
CA SER A 151 3.27 0.04 -7.13
C SER A 151 3.24 1.14 -8.21
N PRO A 152 2.21 1.25 -9.08
CA PRO A 152 2.17 2.29 -10.12
C PRO A 152 2.07 3.72 -9.58
N PHE A 153 1.67 3.89 -8.32
CA PHE A 153 1.44 5.20 -7.70
C PHE A 153 2.63 5.68 -6.85
N HIS A 154 3.63 4.83 -6.61
CA HIS A 154 4.64 5.06 -5.57
C HIS A 154 6.10 5.05 -6.07
N SER A 155 6.41 5.39 -7.33
CA SER A 155 7.81 5.55 -7.75
C SER A 155 8.40 6.89 -7.29
N ARG A 156 9.48 6.85 -6.51
CA ARG A 156 10.28 8.05 -6.23
C ARG A 156 11.42 8.10 -7.25
N GLY A 157 11.27 8.96 -8.25
CA GLY A 157 12.30 9.26 -9.25
C GLY A 157 13.35 10.25 -8.74
#